data_AF-A0A939I2C7-F1
#
_entry.id   AF-A0A939I2C7-F1
#
_cell.length_a   1.000
_cell.length_b   1.000
_cell.length_c   1.000
_cell.angle_alpha   90.00
_cell.angle_beta   90.00
_cell.angle_gamma   90.00
#
_symmetry.space_group_name_H-M   'P 1'
#
loop_
_entity.id
_entity.type
_entity.pdbx_description
1 polymer ?
#
loop_
_entity_poly.entity_id
_entity_poly.type
_entity_poly.pdbx_seq_one_letter_code
_entity_poly.pdbx_strand_id
1 'polypeptide(L)'
;MHTAYGWSAPQVNNFLADLDQHRSRLPNYAAYQQLKIDIGSGAVSSTIKRIGRRLKISGAQWKSENVNQVLKQRCAYLNLDLNTA
;
A
#
# COMPACT_ATOMS: atom_id res chain seq x y z
N MET A 1 -34.28 11.32 -3.40
CA MET A 1 -32.98 11.71 -2.82
C MET A 1 -32.26 10.44 -2.35
N HIS A 2 -31.40 9.85 -3.20
CA HIS A 2 -30.35 8.89 -2.79
C HIS A 2 -29.31 9.67 -1.94
N THR A 3 -28.60 9.20 -0.91
CA THR A 3 -28.30 7.89 -0.29
C THR A 3 -27.46 8.20 0.96
N ALA A 4 -27.51 7.40 2.02
CA ALA A 4 -26.34 7.14 2.88
C ALA A 4 -26.54 5.85 3.69
N TYR A 5 -26.28 4.72 3.04
CA TYR A 5 -26.08 3.42 3.66
C TYR A 5 -24.85 3.47 4.60
N GLY A 6 -25.04 3.19 5.90
CA GLY A 6 -24.19 2.23 6.64
C GLY A 6 -22.92 2.67 7.37
N TRP A 7 -22.63 3.96 7.59
CA TRP A 7 -21.43 4.37 8.34
C TRP A 7 -21.82 4.84 9.76
N SER A 8 -21.19 4.27 10.79
CA SER A 8 -21.42 4.70 12.17
C SER A 8 -20.80 6.09 12.42
N ALA A 9 -21.49 6.93 13.20
CA ALA A 9 -21.04 8.30 13.47
C ALA A 9 -19.59 8.40 14.00
N PRO A 10 -19.09 7.50 14.88
CA PRO A 10 -17.70 7.58 15.36
C PRO A 10 -16.64 7.34 14.26
N GLN A 11 -16.89 6.42 13.33
CA GLN A 11 -15.94 6.10 12.25
C GLN A 11 -15.79 7.29 11.29
N VAL A 12 -16.90 7.97 10.99
CA VAL A 12 -16.89 9.17 10.14
C VAL A 12 -16.12 10.30 10.82
N ASN A 13 -16.37 10.54 12.11
CA ASN A 13 -15.68 11.59 12.87
C ASN A 13 -14.18 11.34 12.94
N ASN A 14 -13.75 10.10 13.20
CA ASN A 14 -12.33 9.73 13.23
C ASN A 14 -11.67 9.92 11.85
N PHE A 15 -12.36 9.56 10.78
CA PHE A 15 -11.85 9.75 9.43
C PHE A 15 -11.67 11.24 9.08
N LEU A 16 -12.67 12.07 9.40
CA LEU A 16 -12.57 13.52 9.18
C LEU A 16 -11.44 14.16 10.01
N ALA A 17 -11.27 13.74 11.26
CA ALA A 17 -10.19 14.20 12.12
C ALA A 17 -8.81 13.82 11.55
N ASP A 18 -8.66 12.60 11.06
CA ASP A 18 -7.41 12.14 10.44
C ASP A 18 -7.09 12.93 9.16
N LEU A 19 -8.11 13.21 8.33
CA LEU A 19 -7.94 14.04 7.14
C LEU A 19 -7.50 15.47 7.50
N ASP A 20 -8.13 16.08 8.50
CA ASP A 20 -7.79 17.44 8.91
C ASP A 20 -6.37 17.51 9.47
N GLN A 21 -5.99 16.56 10.32
CA GLN A 21 -4.65 16.45 10.90
C GLN A 21 -3.57 16.31 9.82
N HIS A 22 -3.87 15.60 8.73
CA HIS A 22 -2.90 15.24 7.70
C HIS A 22 -3.03 16.05 6.40
N ARG A 23 -3.92 17.06 6.35
CA ARG A 23 -4.22 17.84 5.14
C ARG A 23 -3.00 18.43 4.45
N SER A 24 -1.97 18.82 5.21
CA SER A 24 -0.74 19.41 4.67
C SER A 24 0.14 18.43 3.90
N ARG A 25 -0.04 17.11 4.11
CA ARG A 25 0.68 16.04 3.41
C ARG A 25 -0.08 15.52 2.20
N LEU A 26 -1.36 15.87 2.06
CA LEU A 26 -2.19 15.40 0.95
C LEU A 26 -1.77 16.11 -0.36
N PRO A 27 -1.45 15.36 -1.42
CA PRO A 27 -1.14 15.95 -2.72
C PRO A 27 -2.34 16.69 -3.32
N ASN A 28 -2.08 17.62 -4.25
CA ASN A 28 -3.13 18.16 -5.10
C ASN A 28 -3.56 17.11 -6.14
N TYR A 29 -4.53 16.27 -5.77
CA TYR A 29 -5.04 15.19 -6.61
C TYR A 29 -5.58 15.68 -7.95
N ALA A 30 -6.21 16.86 -8.00
CA ALA A 30 -6.74 17.43 -9.24
C ALA A 30 -5.61 17.78 -10.22
N ALA A 31 -4.56 18.44 -9.73
CA ALA A 31 -3.39 18.74 -10.55
C ALA A 31 -2.67 17.45 -11.00
N TYR A 32 -2.54 16.46 -10.11
CA TYR A 32 -1.86 15.20 -10.44
C TYR A 32 -2.61 14.41 -11.51
N GLN A 33 -3.94 14.39 -11.44
CA GLN A 33 -4.78 13.80 -12.47
C GLN A 33 -4.61 14.48 -13.83
N GLN A 34 -4.56 15.82 -13.86
CA GLN A 34 -4.32 16.59 -15.09
C GLN A 34 -2.93 16.31 -15.67
N LEU A 35 -1.92 16.20 -14.81
CA LEU A 35 -0.54 15.85 -15.18
C LEU A 35 -0.34 14.36 -15.52
N LYS A 36 -1.41 13.54 -15.45
CA LYS A 36 -1.38 12.08 -15.62
C LYS A 36 -0.39 11.38 -14.69
N ILE A 37 -0.15 11.96 -13.52
CA ILE A 37 0.56 11.32 -12.42
C ILE A 37 -0.41 10.32 -11.80
N ASP A 38 0.01 9.06 -11.68
CA ASP A 38 -0.84 8.02 -11.10
C ASP A 38 -1.13 8.35 -9.63
N ILE A 39 -2.42 8.51 -9.32
CA ILE A 39 -2.94 8.73 -7.96
C ILE A 39 -3.54 7.45 -7.38
N GLY A 40 -3.59 6.37 -8.17
CA GLY A 40 -4.13 5.08 -7.76
C GLY A 40 -3.12 4.27 -6.93
N SER A 41 -3.62 3.56 -5.92
CA SER A 41 -2.80 2.62 -5.15
C SER A 41 -2.67 1.24 -5.82
N GLY A 42 -3.19 1.07 -7.04
CA GLY A 42 -3.33 -0.23 -7.70
C GLY A 42 -2.00 -0.93 -7.96
N ALA A 43 -1.02 -0.21 -8.51
CA ALA A 43 0.32 -0.74 -8.75
C ALA A 43 1.03 -1.13 -7.44
N VAL A 44 0.93 -0.29 -6.41
CA VAL A 44 1.51 -0.56 -5.08
C VAL A 44 0.83 -1.77 -4.43
N SER A 45 -0.50 -1.78 -4.36
CA SER A 45 -1.29 -2.82 -3.73
C SER A 45 -1.11 -4.18 -4.43
N SER A 46 -1.06 -4.19 -5.76
CA SER A 46 -0.80 -5.42 -6.53
C SER A 46 0.62 -5.93 -6.32
N THR A 47 1.62 -5.05 -6.22
CA THR A 47 3.01 -5.42 -5.92
C THR A 47 3.14 -6.02 -4.52
N ILE A 48 2.53 -5.40 -3.50
CA ILE A 48 2.48 -5.95 -2.14
C ILE A 48 1.86 -7.35 -2.12
N LYS A 49 0.74 -7.55 -2.84
CA LYS A 49 0.11 -8.89 -2.98
C LYS A 49 1.04 -9.89 -3.67
N ARG A 50 1.77 -9.48 -4.71
CA ARG A 50 2.74 -10.35 -5.42
C ARG A 50 3.92 -10.75 -4.53
N ILE A 51 4.41 -9.85 -3.69
CA ILE A 51 5.46 -10.12 -2.70
C ILE A 51 4.93 -11.08 -1.64
N GLY A 52 3.79 -10.75 -1.01
CA GLY A 52 3.19 -11.57 0.05
C GLY A 52 2.94 -13.02 -0.37
N ARG A 53 2.44 -13.24 -1.60
CA ARG A 53 2.24 -14.58 -2.15
C ARG A 53 3.54 -15.39 -2.28
N ARG A 54 4.68 -14.73 -2.52
CA ARG A 54 6.01 -15.37 -2.67
C ARG A 54 6.75 -15.55 -1.34
N LEU A 55 6.35 -14.83 -0.30
CA LEU A 55 6.90 -14.95 1.05
C LEU A 55 6.17 -15.98 1.90
N LYS A 56 4.88 -16.21 1.63
CA LYS A 56 4.04 -17.13 2.40
C LYS A 56 4.48 -18.57 2.15
N ILE A 57 4.95 -19.22 3.22
CA ILE A 57 5.18 -20.66 3.27
C ILE A 57 4.18 -21.22 4.27
N SER A 58 3.32 -22.14 3.84
CA SER A 58 2.30 -22.71 4.72
C SER A 58 2.96 -23.50 5.85
N GLY A 59 2.54 -23.26 7.09
CA GLY A 59 3.07 -23.95 8.27
C GLY A 59 4.46 -23.48 8.74
N ALA A 60 5.04 -22.47 8.10
CA ALA A 60 6.35 -21.92 8.49
C ALA A 60 6.27 -20.43 8.84
N GLN A 61 7.20 -19.99 9.68
CA GLN A 61 7.42 -18.59 10.03
C GLN A 61 8.87 -18.22 9.77
N TRP A 62 9.11 -16.96 9.39
CA TRP A 62 10.45 -16.44 9.20
C TRP A 62 11.01 -15.96 10.55
N LYS A 63 12.29 -16.23 10.82
CA LYS A 63 13.01 -15.53 11.89
C LYS A 63 13.12 -14.05 11.51
N SER A 64 12.92 -13.15 12.47
CA SER A 64 12.95 -11.69 12.27
C SER A 64 14.25 -11.22 11.60
N GLU A 65 15.38 -11.80 12.02
CA GLU A 65 16.72 -11.55 11.46
C GLU A 65 16.82 -11.83 9.94
N ASN A 66 16.04 -12.76 9.42
CA ASN A 66 16.08 -13.17 8.02
C ASN A 66 15.06 -12.43 7.13
N VAL A 67 14.12 -11.67 7.72
CA VAL A 67 13.02 -11.04 6.97
C VAL A 67 13.54 -10.10 5.89
N ASN A 68 14.53 -9.26 6.22
CA ASN A 68 15.10 -8.29 5.26
C ASN A 68 15.81 -8.98 4.09
N GLN A 69 16.57 -10.04 4.35
CA GLN A 69 17.27 -10.79 3.30
C GLN A 69 16.27 -11.43 2.33
N VAL A 70 15.23 -12.07 2.86
CA VAL A 70 14.20 -12.72 2.03
C VAL A 70 13.41 -11.69 1.22
N LEU A 71 13.06 -10.55 1.83
CA LEU A 71 12.41 -9.45 1.12
C LEU A 71 13.27 -8.93 -0.03
N LYS A 72 14.56 -8.68 0.21
CA LYS A 72 15.52 -8.20 -0.79
C LYS A 72 15.57 -9.16 -1.99
N GLN A 73 15.70 -10.46 -1.75
CA GLN A 73 15.71 -11.46 -2.81
C GLN A 73 14.41 -11.47 -3.64
N ARG A 74 13.24 -11.31 -2.99
CA ARG A 74 11.96 -11.24 -3.72
C ARG A 74 11.84 -9.96 -4.54
N CYS A 75 12.31 -8.82 -4.02
CA CYS A 75 12.33 -7.56 -4.74
C CYS A 75 13.28 -7.62 -5.95
N ALA A 76 14.51 -8.12 -5.76
CA ALA A 76 15.48 -8.35 -6.83
C ALA A 76 14.88 -9.19 -7.97
N TYR A 77 14.24 -10.32 -7.63
CA TYR A 77 13.56 -11.16 -8.60
C TYR A 77 12.44 -10.44 -9.37
N LEU A 78 11.59 -9.67 -8.68
CA LEU A 78 10.49 -8.96 -9.31
C LEU A 78 10.96 -7.79 -10.19
N ASN A 79 12.12 -7.22 -9.87
CA ASN A 79 12.75 -6.12 -10.61
C ASN A 79 13.72 -6.61 -11.69
N LEU A 80 13.90 -7.93 -11.86
CA LEU A 80 14.86 -8.53 -12.78
C LEU A 80 16.33 -8.12 -12.51
N ASP A 81 16.64 -7.76 -11.26
CA ASP A 81 17.97 -7.34 -10.82
C ASP A 81 18.62 -8.43 -9.95
N LEU A 82 19.00 -9.54 -10.58
CA LEU A 82 19.57 -10.69 -9.88
C LEU A 82 21.07 -10.54 -9.58
N ASN A 83 21.72 -9.50 -10.09
CA ASN A 83 23.15 -9.26 -9.89
C ASN A 83 23.48 -8.61 -8.53
N THR A 84 22.48 -8.18 -7.76
CA THR A 84 22.65 -7.45 -6.49
C THR A 84 22.06 -8.18 -5.27
N ALA A 85 21.54 -9.40 -5.44
CA ALA A 85 20.78 -10.14 -4.43
C ALA A 85 21.65 -10.61 -3.25
#